data_AF-A0A2U3K967-F1
#
_entry.id   AF-A0A2U3K967-F1
#
_cell.length_a   1.000
_cell.length_b   1.000
_cell.length_c   1.000
_cell.angle_alpha   90.00
_cell.angle_beta   90.00
_cell.angle_gamma   90.00
#
_symmetry.space_group_name_H-M   'P 1'
#
loop_
_entity.id
_entity.type
_entity.pdbx_description
1 polymer ?
#
loop_
_entity_poly.entity_id
_entity_poly.type
_entity_poly.pdbx_seq_one_letter_code
_entity_poly.pdbx_strand_id
1 'polypeptide(L)'
;MKRSGLTLGLALIWAILSQAQRTPPAFYAESFRKGTTQIKEERFEARLTPENPTYRELLKDTAGNDRYELTITPQGPEGDNRITSWRVKLRDLRHSIYNNLLLAEQQPSTDAANNLWWLTPNPFGPVPIRAKRIMKVDGFYVVFQVKDLHFSPLESPYLDSMTVQFAFSNRNPRTGP
;
A
#
# COMPACT_ATOMS: atom_id res chain seq x y z
N MET A 1 74.94 14.13 -6.92
CA MET A 1 75.17 12.70 -7.23
C MET A 1 74.11 11.89 -6.48
N LYS A 2 73.30 11.07 -7.20
CA LYS A 2 72.28 10.09 -6.73
C LYS A 2 71.01 10.68 -6.05
N ARG A 3 69.85 10.69 -6.75
CA ARG A 3 68.73 9.70 -6.79
C ARG A 3 68.08 9.48 -5.41
N SER A 4 66.78 9.34 -5.20
CA SER A 4 65.52 9.32 -5.97
C SER A 4 64.43 9.16 -4.89
N GLY A 5 63.24 9.70 -5.07
CA GLY A 5 62.11 9.45 -4.18
C GLY A 5 60.80 9.94 -4.77
N LEU A 6 60.16 9.08 -5.56
CA LEU A 6 58.79 9.20 -6.05
C LEU A 6 57.81 9.27 -4.87
N THR A 7 56.88 10.23 -4.87
CA THR A 7 55.61 10.06 -4.15
C THR A 7 54.47 10.47 -5.08
N LEU A 8 53.81 9.44 -5.62
CA LEU A 8 52.60 9.50 -6.41
C LEU A 8 51.40 9.56 -5.46
N GLY A 9 50.43 10.43 -5.75
CA GLY A 9 49.01 10.17 -5.51
C GLY A 9 48.42 10.62 -4.17
N LEU A 10 47.42 11.49 -4.26
CA LEU A 10 46.08 11.20 -3.73
C LEU A 10 45.08 12.20 -4.34
N ALA A 11 44.54 11.85 -5.52
CA ALA A 11 43.32 12.47 -6.02
C ALA A 11 42.16 11.87 -5.21
N LEU A 12 41.65 12.62 -4.23
CA LEU A 12 40.53 12.20 -3.40
C LEU A 12 39.25 12.26 -4.25
N ILE A 13 38.86 11.11 -4.79
CA ILE A 13 37.59 10.91 -5.49
C ILE A 13 36.48 11.08 -4.47
N TRP A 14 35.81 12.23 -4.46
CA TRP A 14 34.48 12.38 -3.86
C TRP A 14 33.49 11.59 -4.71
N ALA A 15 33.45 10.28 -4.46
CA ALA A 15 32.45 9.40 -5.03
C ALA A 15 31.09 9.78 -4.42
N ILE A 16 30.28 10.37 -5.28
CA ILE A 16 28.88 10.70 -5.14
C ILE A 16 28.12 9.46 -4.64
N LEU A 17 27.88 9.36 -3.33
CA LEU A 17 26.84 8.49 -2.79
C LEU A 17 25.50 9.21 -2.90
N SER A 18 25.04 9.41 -4.14
CA SER A 18 23.61 9.54 -4.38
C SER A 18 23.00 8.18 -4.04
N GLN A 19 22.53 8.02 -2.81
CA GLN A 19 21.56 6.99 -2.50
C GLN A 19 20.36 7.24 -3.42
N ALA A 20 20.33 6.54 -4.55
CA ALA A 20 19.13 6.43 -5.35
C ALA A 20 18.05 5.88 -4.41
N GLN A 21 17.16 6.75 -3.93
CA GLN A 21 15.95 6.34 -3.24
C GLN A 21 15.25 5.39 -4.21
N ARG A 22 15.34 4.08 -3.94
CA ARG A 22 14.69 3.06 -4.76
C ARG A 22 13.20 3.35 -4.67
N THR A 23 12.60 3.82 -5.76
CA THR A 23 11.16 3.99 -5.86
C THR A 23 10.51 2.66 -5.49
N PRO A 24 9.61 2.61 -4.49
CA PRO A 24 8.96 1.37 -4.12
C PRO A 24 8.26 0.73 -5.33
N PRO A 25 8.28 -0.60 -5.44
CA PRO A 25 7.64 -1.28 -6.57
C PRO A 25 6.15 -0.91 -6.62
N ALA A 26 5.63 -0.76 -7.83
CA ALA A 26 4.22 -0.46 -8.08
C ALA A 26 3.53 -1.69 -8.68
N PHE A 27 2.43 -2.11 -8.07
CA PHE A 27 1.60 -3.20 -8.55
C PHE A 27 0.27 -2.65 -9.05
N TYR A 28 -0.22 -3.25 -10.14
CA TYR A 28 -1.49 -2.92 -10.75
C TYR A 28 -2.38 -4.16 -10.84
N ALA A 29 -3.65 -4.01 -10.49
CA ALA A 29 -4.66 -5.00 -10.81
C ALA A 29 -5.99 -4.31 -11.13
N GLU A 30 -6.85 -5.03 -11.85
CA GLU A 30 -8.24 -4.61 -12.06
C GLU A 30 -9.16 -5.47 -11.23
N SER A 31 -10.14 -4.85 -10.57
CA SER A 31 -11.23 -5.55 -9.90
C SER A 31 -11.96 -6.47 -10.87
N PHE A 32 -12.43 -7.61 -10.36
CA PHE A 32 -13.39 -8.45 -11.05
C PHE A 32 -14.67 -7.67 -11.40
N ARG A 33 -15.01 -6.66 -10.57
CA ARG A 33 -16.19 -5.83 -10.79
C ARG A 33 -15.91 -4.81 -11.88
N LYS A 34 -16.78 -4.79 -12.88
CA LYS A 34 -16.79 -3.80 -13.96
C LYS A 34 -17.99 -2.87 -13.82
N GLY A 35 -17.77 -1.60 -14.09
CA GLY A 35 -18.76 -0.54 -13.97
C GLY A 35 -18.17 0.80 -14.43
N THR A 36 -19.00 1.83 -14.43
CA THR A 36 -18.63 3.18 -14.90
C THR A 36 -18.75 4.24 -13.80
N THR A 37 -19.00 3.82 -12.56
CA THR A 37 -19.13 4.73 -11.43
C THR A 37 -17.84 5.52 -11.25
N GLN A 38 -17.99 6.84 -11.14
CA GLN A 38 -16.93 7.76 -10.76
C GLN A 38 -17.14 8.21 -9.32
N ILE A 39 -16.04 8.59 -8.68
CA ILE A 39 -16.01 9.00 -7.29
C ILE A 39 -15.54 10.44 -7.14
N LYS A 40 -15.82 11.04 -6.00
CA LYS A 40 -15.15 12.26 -5.57
C LYS A 40 -13.67 11.91 -5.32
N GLU A 41 -12.77 12.54 -6.07
CA GLU A 41 -11.34 12.32 -5.90
C GLU A 41 -10.86 12.88 -4.56
N GLU A 42 -10.07 12.10 -3.82
CA GLU A 42 -9.57 12.50 -2.51
C GLU A 42 -8.27 11.78 -2.14
N ARG A 43 -7.56 12.32 -1.15
CA ARG A 43 -6.34 11.75 -0.58
C ARG A 43 -6.37 11.92 0.93
N PHE A 44 -6.00 10.87 1.65
CA PHE A 44 -5.94 10.88 3.10
C PHE A 44 -4.98 9.81 3.62
N GLU A 45 -4.69 9.86 4.91
CA GLU A 45 -3.86 8.86 5.60
C GLU A 45 -4.64 8.21 6.74
N ALA A 46 -4.54 6.89 6.82
CA ALA A 46 -5.07 6.10 7.91
C ALA A 46 -3.91 5.66 8.81
N ARG A 47 -3.97 6.05 10.08
CA ARG A 47 -3.02 5.60 11.11
C ARG A 47 -3.64 4.47 11.93
N LEU A 48 -2.92 3.38 12.05
CA LEU A 48 -3.36 2.14 12.69
C LEU A 48 -2.40 1.82 13.83
N THR A 49 -2.96 1.41 14.96
CA THR A 49 -2.25 1.03 16.21
C THR A 49 -2.97 -0.17 16.83
N PRO A 50 -2.37 -0.93 17.75
CA PRO A 50 -3.08 -1.95 18.51
C PRO A 50 -4.35 -1.44 19.21
N GLU A 51 -4.35 -0.19 19.70
CA GLU A 51 -5.49 0.43 20.39
C GLU A 51 -6.57 0.89 19.40
N ASN A 52 -6.17 1.30 18.20
CA ASN A 52 -7.07 1.69 17.11
C ASN A 52 -6.70 0.90 15.84
N PRO A 53 -7.02 -0.40 15.79
CA PRO A 53 -6.48 -1.28 14.77
C PRO A 53 -7.33 -1.30 13.51
N THR A 54 -8.53 -0.70 13.56
CA THR A 54 -9.48 -0.65 12.46
C THR A 54 -9.67 0.79 11.97
N TYR A 55 -9.77 0.96 10.66
CA TYR A 55 -10.13 2.22 10.02
C TYR A 55 -11.35 2.05 9.12
N ARG A 56 -12.18 3.10 9.01
CA ARG A 56 -13.36 3.13 8.16
C ARG A 56 -13.54 4.52 7.53
N GLU A 57 -13.80 4.56 6.23
CA GLU A 57 -14.08 5.79 5.48
C GLU A 57 -15.25 5.58 4.51
N LEU A 58 -16.11 6.59 4.38
CA LEU A 58 -17.20 6.59 3.40
C LEU A 58 -16.79 7.42 2.19
N LEU A 59 -16.76 6.78 1.03
CA LEU A 59 -16.39 7.42 -0.22
C LEU A 59 -17.64 7.82 -0.98
N LYS A 60 -17.63 9.07 -1.47
CA LYS A 60 -18.74 9.66 -2.20
C LYS A 60 -18.58 9.46 -3.71
N ASP A 61 -19.71 9.26 -4.40
CA ASP A 61 -19.76 9.40 -5.85
C ASP A 61 -19.62 10.88 -6.27
N THR A 62 -19.49 11.14 -7.57
CA THR A 62 -19.40 12.51 -8.11
C THR A 62 -20.65 13.35 -7.87
N ALA A 63 -21.78 12.72 -7.55
CA ALA A 63 -23.01 13.40 -7.14
C ALA A 63 -23.09 13.65 -5.62
N GLY A 64 -22.07 13.26 -4.84
CA GLY A 64 -21.97 13.50 -3.40
C GLY A 64 -22.65 12.44 -2.51
N ASN A 65 -23.17 11.36 -3.10
CA ASN A 65 -23.81 10.29 -2.35
C ASN A 65 -22.77 9.29 -1.85
N ASP A 66 -22.95 8.78 -0.63
CA ASP A 66 -22.13 7.67 -0.15
C ASP A 66 -22.34 6.46 -1.06
N ARG A 67 -21.24 5.97 -1.62
CA ARG A 67 -21.27 4.90 -2.60
C ARG A 67 -20.44 3.70 -2.19
N TYR A 68 -19.28 3.96 -1.61
CA TYR A 68 -18.39 2.92 -1.14
C TYR A 68 -18.00 3.12 0.30
N GLU A 69 -17.60 2.03 0.94
CA GLU A 69 -17.00 2.03 2.26
C GLU A 69 -15.63 1.36 2.16
N LEU A 70 -14.60 2.11 2.51
CA LEU A 70 -13.25 1.59 2.70
C LEU A 70 -13.12 1.15 4.15
N THR A 71 -12.64 -0.07 4.39
CA THR A 71 -12.23 -0.52 5.72
C THR A 71 -10.83 -1.09 5.71
N ILE A 72 -10.14 -0.95 6.85
CA ILE A 72 -8.88 -1.62 7.12
C ILE A 72 -9.07 -2.37 8.43
N THR A 73 -8.94 -3.69 8.43
CA THR A 73 -9.17 -4.52 9.63
C THR A 73 -7.93 -5.31 10.00
N PRO A 74 -7.61 -5.45 11.31
CA PRO A 74 -6.47 -6.22 11.75
C PRO A 74 -6.71 -7.72 11.55
N GLN A 75 -5.64 -8.48 11.42
CA GLN A 75 -5.63 -9.94 11.40
C GLN A 75 -4.60 -10.45 12.40
N GLY A 76 -4.89 -11.59 13.02
CA GLY A 76 -4.05 -12.21 14.03
C GLY A 76 -4.50 -13.65 14.28
N PRO A 77 -3.78 -14.40 15.13
CA PRO A 77 -4.23 -15.70 15.63
C PRO A 77 -5.58 -15.57 16.34
N GLU A 78 -6.43 -16.59 16.22
CA GLU A 78 -7.70 -16.63 16.94
C GLU A 78 -7.46 -16.70 18.47
N GLY A 79 -8.23 -15.93 19.24
CA GLY A 79 -8.07 -15.84 20.70
C GLY A 79 -6.90 -14.98 21.16
N ASP A 80 -6.27 -14.23 20.25
CA ASP A 80 -5.09 -13.41 20.50
C ASP A 80 -5.29 -11.96 20.02
N ASN A 81 -4.78 -11.00 20.78
CA ASN A 81 -4.86 -9.58 20.43
C ASN A 81 -3.67 -9.12 19.57
N ARG A 82 -2.71 -10.01 19.27
CA ARG A 82 -1.55 -9.70 18.44
C ARG A 82 -1.93 -9.52 16.97
N ILE A 83 -1.57 -8.37 16.42
CA ILE A 83 -1.81 -8.04 15.01
C ILE A 83 -0.60 -8.45 14.18
N THR A 84 -0.83 -9.34 13.21
CA THR A 84 0.20 -9.82 12.28
C THR A 84 0.09 -9.20 10.90
N SER A 85 -1.08 -8.68 10.54
CA SER A 85 -1.32 -8.00 9.26
C SER A 85 -2.65 -7.23 9.27
N TRP A 86 -2.92 -6.49 8.20
CA TRP A 86 -4.22 -5.85 7.96
C TRP A 86 -4.80 -6.21 6.60
N ARG A 87 -6.14 -6.23 6.52
CA ARG A 87 -6.88 -6.38 5.27
C ARG A 87 -7.54 -5.07 4.89
N VAL A 88 -7.27 -4.60 3.69
CA VAL A 88 -7.99 -3.47 3.08
C VAL A 88 -9.18 -4.01 2.31
N LYS A 89 -10.35 -3.41 2.52
CA LYS A 89 -11.57 -3.80 1.86
C LYS A 89 -12.29 -2.57 1.32
N LEU A 90 -12.81 -2.70 0.11
CA LEU A 90 -13.72 -1.73 -0.46
C LEU A 90 -15.07 -2.40 -0.74
N ARG A 91 -16.14 -1.90 -0.13
CA ARG A 91 -17.50 -2.44 -0.29
C ARG A 91 -18.36 -1.44 -1.05
N ASP A 92 -19.16 -1.92 -2.01
CA ASP A 92 -20.23 -1.11 -2.62
C ASP A 92 -21.45 -1.11 -1.70
N LEU A 93 -21.89 0.08 -1.29
CA LEU A 93 -23.05 0.23 -0.42
C LEU A 93 -24.38 -0.03 -1.15
N ARG A 94 -24.41 0.05 -2.48
CA ARG A 94 -25.61 -0.23 -3.27
C ARG A 94 -25.73 -1.69 -3.72
N HIS A 95 -24.62 -2.44 -3.75
CA HIS A 95 -24.59 -3.84 -4.18
C HIS A 95 -23.78 -4.69 -3.17
N SER A 96 -24.42 -5.03 -2.06
CA SER A 96 -23.79 -5.74 -0.95
C SER A 96 -23.40 -7.20 -1.24
N ILE A 97 -23.81 -7.75 -2.39
CA ILE A 97 -23.48 -9.12 -2.82
C ILE A 97 -21.96 -9.33 -2.98
N TYR A 98 -21.20 -8.26 -3.20
CA TYR A 98 -19.75 -8.33 -3.35
C TYR A 98 -19.07 -7.99 -2.03
N ASN A 99 -18.26 -8.93 -1.54
CA ASN A 99 -17.59 -8.77 -0.25
C ASN A 99 -16.47 -7.71 -0.35
N ASN A 100 -15.45 -7.91 -1.19
CA ASN A 100 -14.34 -6.96 -1.36
C ASN A 100 -14.09 -6.67 -2.84
N LEU A 101 -14.21 -5.41 -3.25
CA LEU A 101 -13.95 -4.98 -4.62
C LEU A 101 -12.46 -4.84 -4.95
N LEU A 102 -11.57 -4.90 -3.95
CA LEU A 102 -10.12 -4.87 -4.15
C LEU A 102 -9.53 -6.24 -4.51
N LEU A 103 -10.36 -7.16 -4.99
CA LEU A 103 -9.96 -8.47 -5.50
C LEU A 103 -9.92 -8.43 -7.03
N ALA A 104 -8.84 -8.93 -7.63
CA ALA A 104 -8.79 -9.03 -9.09
C ALA A 104 -9.69 -10.16 -9.60
N GLU A 105 -9.76 -11.25 -8.84
CA GLU A 105 -10.64 -12.40 -9.07
C GLU A 105 -11.48 -12.67 -7.83
N GLN A 106 -12.70 -13.21 -7.99
CA GLN A 106 -13.52 -13.60 -6.83
C GLN A 106 -12.98 -14.85 -6.12
N GLN A 107 -12.17 -15.66 -6.81
CA GLN A 107 -11.59 -16.88 -6.29
C GLN A 107 -10.18 -16.62 -5.71
N PRO A 108 -9.78 -17.31 -4.64
CA PRO A 108 -8.42 -17.21 -4.11
C PRO A 108 -7.37 -17.61 -5.15
N SER A 109 -6.26 -16.87 -5.22
CA SER A 109 -5.17 -17.13 -6.15
C SER A 109 -3.83 -16.72 -5.55
N THR A 110 -2.76 -17.41 -5.98
CA THR A 110 -1.38 -17.15 -5.55
C THR A 110 -0.74 -15.96 -6.28
N ASP A 111 -1.41 -15.40 -7.30
CA ASP A 111 -0.94 -14.20 -7.99
C ASP A 111 -0.87 -13.02 -7.02
N ALA A 112 0.25 -12.29 -7.04
CA ALA A 112 0.42 -11.06 -6.28
C ALA A 112 -0.69 -10.04 -6.56
N ALA A 113 -1.22 -9.99 -7.79
CA ALA A 113 -2.35 -9.16 -8.16
C ALA A 113 -3.61 -9.44 -7.32
N ASN A 114 -3.81 -10.69 -6.90
CA ASN A 114 -4.90 -11.11 -6.04
C ASN A 114 -4.65 -10.89 -4.54
N ASN A 115 -3.48 -10.36 -4.17
CA ASN A 115 -3.07 -10.13 -2.77
C ASN A 115 -2.79 -8.66 -2.46
N LEU A 116 -3.07 -7.73 -3.38
CA LEU A 116 -2.79 -6.30 -3.19
C LEU A 116 -3.52 -5.69 -1.98
N TRP A 117 -4.69 -6.22 -1.61
CA TRP A 117 -5.48 -5.80 -0.46
C TRP A 117 -4.91 -6.25 0.90
N TRP A 118 -3.90 -7.12 0.94
CA TRP A 118 -3.30 -7.61 2.16
C TRP A 118 -2.02 -6.83 2.50
N LEU A 119 -2.01 -6.19 3.67
CA LEU A 119 -0.86 -5.47 4.23
C LEU A 119 -0.17 -6.36 5.26
N THR A 120 0.82 -7.13 4.81
CA THR A 120 1.64 -8.00 5.66
C THR A 120 3.08 -7.48 5.73
N PRO A 121 3.67 -7.33 6.93
CA PRO A 121 5.07 -6.93 7.09
C PRO A 121 6.06 -8.04 6.72
N ASN A 122 5.60 -9.21 6.28
CA ASN A 122 6.47 -10.30 5.85
C ASN A 122 7.33 -9.88 4.63
N PRO A 123 8.67 -9.81 4.74
CA PRO A 123 9.54 -9.42 3.65
C PRO A 123 9.55 -10.41 2.49
N PHE A 124 9.11 -11.66 2.72
CA PHE A 124 9.00 -12.71 1.72
C PHE A 124 7.58 -12.86 1.16
N GLY A 125 6.66 -11.96 1.53
CA GLY A 125 5.30 -11.95 0.98
C GLY A 125 5.29 -11.63 -0.52
N PRO A 126 4.22 -12.03 -1.24
CA PRO A 126 4.10 -11.81 -2.68
C PRO A 126 4.05 -10.31 -3.05
N VAL A 127 3.64 -9.46 -2.11
CA VAL A 127 3.55 -8.01 -2.27
C VAL A 127 4.28 -7.36 -1.10
N PRO A 128 5.41 -6.65 -1.32
CA PRO A 128 6.11 -5.94 -0.26
C PRO A 128 5.19 -4.94 0.46
N ILE A 129 5.30 -4.83 1.79
CA ILE A 129 4.40 -3.94 2.58
C ILE A 129 4.42 -2.49 2.09
N ARG A 130 5.60 -1.95 1.76
CA ARG A 130 5.80 -0.58 1.27
C ARG A 130 5.51 -0.38 -0.23
N ALA A 131 5.08 -1.42 -0.95
CA ALA A 131 4.75 -1.31 -2.37
C ALA A 131 3.58 -0.34 -2.61
N LYS A 132 3.63 0.39 -3.72
CA LYS A 132 2.49 1.17 -4.20
C LYS A 132 1.50 0.22 -4.85
N ARG A 133 0.24 0.23 -4.42
CA ARG A 133 -0.82 -0.63 -4.97
C ARG A 133 -1.80 0.24 -5.75
N ILE A 134 -2.13 -0.18 -6.96
CA ILE A 134 -3.06 0.51 -7.85
C ILE A 134 -4.14 -0.48 -8.26
N MET A 135 -5.35 -0.29 -7.75
CA MET A 135 -6.51 -1.12 -8.07
C MET A 135 -7.47 -0.31 -8.93
N LYS A 136 -7.74 -0.76 -10.16
CA LYS A 136 -8.85 -0.20 -10.95
C LYS A 136 -10.15 -0.84 -10.48
N VAL A 137 -11.11 -0.04 -10.03
CA VAL A 137 -12.41 -0.49 -9.54
C VAL A 137 -13.47 0.31 -10.30
N ASP A 138 -14.39 -0.38 -10.99
CA ASP A 138 -15.36 0.29 -11.87
C ASP A 138 -14.69 1.32 -12.82
N GLY A 139 -15.10 2.59 -12.74
CA GLY A 139 -14.58 3.72 -13.52
C GLY A 139 -13.51 4.53 -12.80
N PHE A 140 -12.97 4.06 -11.67
CA PHE A 140 -11.98 4.78 -10.86
C PHE A 140 -10.82 3.88 -10.42
N TYR A 141 -9.86 4.49 -9.73
CA TYR A 141 -8.66 3.86 -9.22
C TYR A 141 -8.53 4.13 -7.73
N VAL A 142 -8.22 3.07 -6.99
CA VAL A 142 -7.77 3.12 -5.60
C VAL A 142 -6.27 2.93 -5.59
N VAL A 143 -5.56 3.92 -5.06
CA VAL A 143 -4.12 3.87 -4.87
C VAL A 143 -3.84 3.87 -3.39
N PHE A 144 -3.03 2.93 -2.91
CA PHE A 144 -2.63 2.94 -1.50
C PHE A 144 -1.23 2.41 -1.27
N GLN A 145 -0.59 2.92 -0.22
CA GLN A 145 0.79 2.60 0.12
C GLN A 145 1.03 2.79 1.62
N VAL A 146 1.71 1.82 2.24
CA VAL A 146 2.23 1.99 3.60
C VAL A 146 3.42 2.96 3.57
N LYS A 147 3.27 4.11 4.22
CA LYS A 147 4.29 5.17 4.29
C LYS A 147 5.19 5.02 5.50
N ASP A 148 4.60 4.59 6.61
CA ASP A 148 5.33 4.39 7.86
C ASP A 148 4.91 3.11 8.57
N LEU A 149 5.87 2.54 9.32
CA LEU A 149 5.77 1.25 9.95
C LEU A 149 6.71 1.20 11.16
N HIS A 150 6.18 0.87 12.33
CA HIS A 150 6.96 0.80 13.57
C HIS A 150 6.76 -0.55 14.29
N PHE A 151 7.87 -1.06 14.84
CA PHE A 151 7.91 -2.24 15.71
C PHE A 151 8.46 -1.81 17.07
N SER A 152 7.75 -2.14 18.14
CA SER A 152 8.17 -1.84 19.51
C SER A 152 8.02 -3.07 20.41
N PRO A 153 9.11 -3.58 21.02
CA PRO A 153 10.51 -3.25 20.74
C PRO A 153 10.89 -3.54 19.27
N LEU A 154 12.03 -3.02 18.79
CA LEU A 154 12.45 -3.18 17.38
C LEU A 154 12.53 -4.65 16.91
N GLU A 155 12.85 -5.56 17.83
CA GLU A 155 12.95 -7.01 17.63
C GLU A 155 11.56 -7.71 17.60
N SER A 156 10.49 -6.97 17.92
CA SER A 156 9.13 -7.52 17.93
C SER A 156 8.73 -7.97 16.52
N PRO A 157 8.14 -9.18 16.38
CA PRO A 157 7.54 -9.57 15.12
C PRO A 157 6.17 -8.90 14.88
N TYR A 158 5.68 -8.12 15.83
CA TYR A 158 4.36 -7.48 15.80
C TYR A 158 4.47 -5.97 15.65
N LEU A 159 3.58 -5.43 14.82
CA LEU A 159 3.53 -4.01 14.52
C LEU A 159 2.88 -3.22 15.65
N ASP A 160 3.56 -2.15 16.04
CA ASP A 160 3.08 -1.17 17.00
C ASP A 160 2.34 -0.02 16.30
N SER A 161 2.76 0.35 15.09
CA SER A 161 1.95 1.25 14.27
C SER A 161 2.21 1.09 12.77
N MET A 162 1.20 1.48 11.98
CA MET A 162 1.26 1.54 10.53
C MET A 162 0.48 2.76 10.01
N THR A 163 1.08 3.49 9.07
CA THR A 163 0.42 4.59 8.36
C THR A 163 0.24 4.23 6.90
N VAL A 164 -1.01 4.23 6.44
CA VAL A 164 -1.38 3.91 5.06
C VAL A 164 -1.92 5.16 4.38
N GLN A 165 -1.27 5.59 3.31
CA GLN A 165 -1.78 6.67 2.47
C GLN A 165 -2.72 6.11 1.41
N PHE A 166 -3.87 6.75 1.22
CA PHE A 166 -4.84 6.47 0.16
C PHE A 166 -4.96 7.64 -0.80
N ALA A 167 -5.21 7.33 -2.06
CA ALA A 167 -5.60 8.27 -3.08
C ALA A 167 -6.63 7.63 -4.01
N PHE A 168 -7.66 8.39 -4.34
CA PHE A 168 -8.79 7.99 -5.14
C PHE A 168 -8.87 8.89 -6.37
N SER A 169 -8.92 8.29 -7.57
CA SER A 169 -8.94 9.07 -8.81
C SER A 169 -9.78 8.40 -9.90
N ASN A 170 -10.46 9.21 -10.70
CA ASN A 170 -11.17 8.80 -11.92
C ASN A 170 -10.24 8.70 -13.14
N ARG A 171 -8.95 9.04 -12.99
CA ARG A 171 -7.93 8.97 -14.05
C ARG A 171 -6.92 7.87 -13.75
N ASN A 172 -6.35 7.29 -14.79
CA ASN A 172 -5.32 6.26 -14.64
C ASN A 172 -4.05 6.87 -14.02
N PRO A 173 -3.67 6.51 -12.78
CA PRO A 173 -2.54 7.13 -12.10
C PRO A 173 -1.17 6.66 -12.63
N ARG A 174 -1.16 5.78 -13.64
CA ARG A 174 0.06 5.27 -14.30
C ARG A 174 0.50 6.11 -15.50
N THR A 175 -0.38 6.94 -16.05
CA THR A 175 -0.11 7.67 -17.31
C THR A 175 0.44 9.08 -17.11
N GLY A 176 0.88 9.43 -15.89
CA GLY A 176 1.28 10.79 -15.54
C GLY A 176 0.09 11.73 -15.32
N PRO A 177 0.32 12.95 -14.78
CA PRO A 177 -0.71 13.98 -14.65
C PRO A 177 -1.20 14.50 -16.00
#